data_AF-A0A1S3MJ25-F1
#
_entry.id   AF-A0A1S3MJ25-F1
#
_cell.length_a   1.000
_cell.length_b   1.000
_cell.length_c   1.000
_cell.angle_alpha   90.00
_cell.angle_beta   90.00
_cell.angle_gamma   90.00
#
_symmetry.space_group_name_H-M   'P 1'
#
loop_
_entity.id
_entity.type
_entity.pdbx_description
1 polymer ?
#
loop_
_entity_poly.entity_id
_entity_poly.type
_entity_poly.pdbx_seq_one_letter_code
_entity_poly.pdbx_strand_id
1 'polypeptide(L)'
;CLLFCFSSTSKPVVWPVARPVALPVWSVFCRADEWVLKGISGYIYGLYLKKTFGVNQYRHWIKEELDKMVEYELKMGGVLLHPTFGGGKDKDNPTPHLHFSIKHPHTLSWKYYKMFQCKAHLVMRLIENRISMEFMLQVFNKLLSLASTASSQKYQSHMWSQMLVSTHSFLKSISNVSGKDIGPLIKQWVDQSAVVKFFGSFAFNRKRNVLELEIRQDYTSSGTQKYVGPIKVTVQELDGSFNHTLQIEENSLKHDIPCHSKSRRNKKKKIPLMNGEEVDMDLSAMDADSPLLWIRIDPDMSILRKVEFEQADFMWQYQLRYRTLHLLLLLTGRCMDLFLHVFLSTNSETPLFCEIANSMMSTWTGPPAMKSLFTRMFCCKSCPNIVKTNTFISFQSYFLQKTMPVAMAQLRDIQNLCPKDVLNFILDLIKYNDNRKNKFSDNYYRAELIDALTNSLTPAISISNEVRTVDNLNGDVRLILEEITRSLNMEKLLPSYRNTITVR
;
A
#
# COMPACT_ATOMS: atom_id res chain seq x y z
N CYS A 1 -1.79 -3.27 -25.38
CA CYS A 1 -1.10 -4.40 -24.72
C CYS A 1 0.30 -4.05 -24.19
N LEU A 2 0.46 -2.97 -23.42
CA LEU A 2 1.76 -2.54 -22.83
C LEU A 2 1.50 -1.74 -21.53
N LEU A 3 0.78 -2.30 -20.56
CA LEU A 3 0.16 -1.49 -19.49
C LEU A 3 0.46 -1.88 -18.04
N PHE A 4 1.33 -2.85 -17.76
CA PHE A 4 1.54 -3.31 -16.38
C PHE A 4 2.96 -3.15 -15.79
N CYS A 5 3.95 -2.62 -16.52
CA CYS A 5 5.18 -2.08 -15.89
C CYS A 5 4.99 -0.65 -15.34
N PHE A 6 3.74 -0.27 -15.05
CA PHE A 6 3.31 1.11 -14.94
C PHE A 6 2.97 1.59 -13.51
N SER A 7 3.40 0.92 -12.44
CA SER A 7 3.19 1.48 -11.08
C SER A 7 4.04 2.74 -10.82
N SER A 8 5.23 2.85 -11.44
CA SER A 8 6.06 4.06 -11.45
C SER A 8 5.86 4.95 -12.68
N THR A 9 5.42 4.38 -13.81
CA THR A 9 5.26 5.08 -15.10
C THR A 9 3.81 5.39 -15.52
N SER A 10 2.74 4.97 -14.82
CA SER A 10 1.36 5.45 -15.12
C SER A 10 1.06 6.79 -14.50
N LYS A 11 1.76 7.12 -13.40
CA LYS A 11 1.78 8.47 -12.85
C LYS A 11 2.06 9.50 -13.95
N PRO A 12 3.11 9.39 -14.78
CA PRO A 12 3.39 10.37 -15.82
C PRO A 12 2.52 10.33 -17.09
N VAL A 13 1.47 9.50 -17.24
CA VAL A 13 0.56 9.58 -18.40
C VAL A 13 -0.82 10.10 -18.01
N VAL A 14 -1.40 9.60 -16.90
CA VAL A 14 -2.75 10.02 -16.48
C VAL A 14 -2.71 11.24 -15.55
N TRP A 15 -1.67 11.39 -14.73
CA TRP A 15 -1.48 12.61 -13.92
C TRP A 15 -1.34 13.87 -14.79
N PRO A 16 -0.59 13.86 -15.92
CA PRO A 16 -0.61 14.96 -16.87
C PRO A 16 -1.81 14.96 -17.83
N VAL A 17 -2.84 14.12 -17.66
CA VAL A 17 -4.16 14.32 -18.28
C VAL A 17 -5.14 14.92 -17.26
N ALA A 18 -5.11 14.47 -16.00
CA ALA A 18 -5.89 15.04 -14.92
C ALA A 18 -5.44 16.46 -14.53
N ARG A 19 -4.13 16.74 -14.56
CA ARG A 19 -3.57 18.09 -14.34
C ARG A 19 -4.09 19.12 -15.37
N PRO A 20 -4.04 18.90 -16.69
CA PRO A 20 -4.58 19.84 -17.68
C PRO A 20 -6.09 19.77 -17.88
N VAL A 21 -6.85 18.88 -17.25
CA VAL A 21 -8.31 19.09 -17.12
C VAL A 21 -8.59 20.09 -15.99
N ALA A 22 -7.82 20.04 -14.90
CA ALA A 22 -8.04 20.87 -13.74
C ALA A 22 -7.36 22.26 -13.85
N LEU A 23 -6.14 22.37 -14.40
CA LEU A 23 -5.32 23.60 -14.43
C LEU A 23 -5.77 24.70 -15.41
N PRO A 24 -6.20 24.42 -16.65
CA PRO A 24 -6.66 25.46 -17.57
C PRO A 24 -8.13 25.84 -17.36
N VAL A 25 -8.92 24.99 -16.69
CA VAL A 25 -10.34 25.25 -16.39
C VAL A 25 -10.52 25.87 -15.00
N TRP A 26 -9.72 25.45 -14.01
CA TRP A 26 -9.76 25.99 -12.65
C TRP A 26 -8.40 26.58 -12.26
N SER A 27 -8.38 27.89 -12.06
CA SER A 27 -7.26 28.58 -11.44
C SER A 27 -7.47 28.67 -9.94
N VAL A 28 -6.39 28.70 -9.17
CA VAL A 28 -6.46 28.74 -7.71
C VAL A 28 -6.19 30.17 -7.24
N PHE A 29 -7.00 30.69 -6.31
CA PHE A 29 -6.88 32.06 -5.80
C PHE A 29 -5.59 32.31 -5.01
N CYS A 30 -5.18 31.34 -4.18
CA CYS A 30 -3.96 31.43 -3.39
C CYS A 30 -3.32 30.04 -3.17
N ARG A 31 -2.03 29.97 -2.79
CA ARG A 31 -1.37 28.67 -2.57
C ARG A 31 -2.03 27.81 -1.49
N ALA A 32 -2.66 28.42 -0.50
CA ALA A 32 -3.39 27.70 0.54
C ALA A 32 -4.58 26.89 -0.03
N ASP A 33 -5.03 27.19 -1.25
CA ASP A 33 -6.11 26.48 -1.95
C ASP A 33 -5.59 25.43 -2.97
N GLU A 34 -4.26 25.27 -3.13
CA GLU A 34 -3.67 24.32 -4.11
C GLU A 34 -4.07 22.86 -3.81
N TRP A 35 -4.37 22.54 -2.54
CA TRP A 35 -4.77 21.20 -2.14
C TRP A 35 -6.07 20.76 -2.81
N VAL A 36 -7.02 21.66 -3.08
CA VAL A 36 -8.28 21.33 -3.77
C VAL A 36 -7.99 20.81 -5.17
N LEU A 37 -7.14 21.51 -5.92
CA LEU A 37 -6.78 21.14 -7.29
C LEU A 37 -6.02 19.80 -7.33
N LYS A 38 -5.05 19.60 -6.44
CA LYS A 38 -4.29 18.34 -6.37
C LYS A 38 -5.16 17.19 -5.86
N GLY A 39 -6.04 17.46 -4.91
CA GLY A 39 -7.00 16.50 -4.39
C GLY A 39 -7.96 16.02 -5.49
N ILE A 40 -8.58 16.93 -6.24
CA ILE A 40 -9.51 16.57 -7.31
C ILE A 40 -8.80 15.80 -8.43
N SER A 41 -7.61 16.25 -8.85
CA SER A 41 -6.85 15.54 -9.89
C SER A 41 -6.39 14.14 -9.44
N GLY A 42 -5.96 13.98 -8.18
CA GLY A 42 -5.66 12.68 -7.59
C GLY A 42 -6.90 11.78 -7.46
N TYR A 43 -8.03 12.35 -7.08
CA TYR A 43 -9.30 11.64 -6.97
C TYR A 43 -9.82 11.11 -8.32
N ILE A 44 -9.79 11.94 -9.36
CA ILE A 44 -10.18 11.53 -10.73
C ILE A 44 -9.23 10.44 -11.23
N TYR A 45 -7.92 10.56 -10.97
CA TYR A 45 -6.96 9.51 -11.27
C TYR A 45 -7.30 8.20 -10.53
N GLY A 46 -7.70 8.28 -9.27
CA GLY A 46 -8.17 7.13 -8.49
C GLY A 46 -9.41 6.47 -9.08
N LEU A 47 -10.41 7.23 -9.51
CA LEU A 47 -11.60 6.71 -10.19
C LEU A 47 -11.24 6.01 -11.51
N TYR A 48 -10.34 6.61 -12.29
CA TYR A 48 -9.82 6.00 -13.51
C TYR A 48 -9.11 4.68 -13.22
N LEU A 49 -8.24 4.65 -12.20
CA LEU A 49 -7.48 3.46 -11.80
C LEU A 49 -8.41 2.34 -11.32
N LYS A 50 -9.43 2.68 -10.52
CA LYS A 50 -10.47 1.75 -10.07
C LYS A 50 -11.23 1.12 -11.23
N LYS A 51 -11.56 1.90 -12.28
CA LYS A 51 -12.31 1.43 -13.45
C LYS A 51 -11.46 0.61 -14.44
N THR A 52 -10.19 0.97 -14.61
CA THR A 52 -9.31 0.36 -15.62
C THR A 52 -8.53 -0.85 -15.12
N PHE A 53 -8.00 -0.79 -13.89
CA PHE A 53 -7.14 -1.82 -13.32
C PHE A 53 -7.81 -2.63 -12.21
N GLY A 54 -9.04 -2.26 -11.85
CA GLY A 54 -9.85 -2.97 -10.85
C GLY A 54 -9.73 -2.40 -9.44
N VAL A 55 -10.70 -2.78 -8.60
CA VAL A 55 -10.89 -2.26 -7.25
C VAL A 55 -9.76 -2.66 -6.30
N ASN A 56 -9.21 -3.85 -6.48
CA ASN A 56 -8.15 -4.39 -5.61
C ASN A 56 -6.84 -3.62 -5.76
N GLN A 57 -6.43 -3.33 -7.00
CA GLN A 57 -5.25 -2.52 -7.27
C GLN A 57 -5.40 -1.09 -6.75
N TYR A 58 -6.60 -0.51 -6.89
CA TYR A 58 -6.92 0.80 -6.33
C TYR A 58 -6.81 0.82 -4.80
N ARG A 59 -7.33 -0.21 -4.11
CA ARG A 59 -7.21 -0.33 -2.65
C ARG A 59 -5.76 -0.47 -2.21
N HIS A 60 -4.95 -1.26 -2.92
CA HIS A 60 -3.52 -1.39 -2.65
C HIS A 60 -2.80 -0.04 -2.79
N TRP A 61 -3.09 0.73 -3.84
CA TRP A 61 -2.53 2.07 -4.01
C TRP A 61 -2.91 3.03 -2.87
N ILE A 62 -4.18 3.01 -2.43
CA ILE A 62 -4.62 3.82 -1.27
C ILE A 62 -3.82 3.43 -0.02
N LYS A 63 -3.65 2.13 0.25
CA LYS A 63 -2.89 1.67 1.41
C LYS A 63 -1.44 2.14 1.34
N GLU A 64 -0.80 2.01 0.18
CA GLU A 64 0.58 2.46 -0.03
C GLU A 64 0.73 3.98 0.19
N GLU A 65 -0.26 4.78 -0.20
CA GLU A 65 -0.27 6.22 0.08
C GLU A 65 -0.49 6.54 1.56
N LEU A 66 -1.36 5.79 2.22
CA LEU A 66 -1.58 5.89 3.66
C LEU A 66 -0.29 5.56 4.41
N ASP A 67 0.34 4.42 4.14
CA ASP A 67 1.56 3.97 4.81
C ASP A 67 2.71 4.99 4.63
N LYS A 68 2.89 5.54 3.43
CA LYS A 68 3.89 6.59 3.16
C LYS A 68 3.59 7.87 3.93
N MET A 69 2.32 8.27 4.02
CA MET A 69 1.92 9.44 4.79
C MET A 69 2.20 9.22 6.28
N VAL A 70 1.82 8.06 6.83
CA VAL A 70 2.06 7.69 8.22
C VAL A 70 3.56 7.70 8.53
N GLU A 71 4.38 7.05 7.70
CA GLU A 71 5.82 7.01 7.91
C GLU A 71 6.43 8.42 7.90
N TYR A 72 5.98 9.29 7.00
CA TYR A 72 6.48 10.66 6.90
C TYR A 72 6.07 11.53 8.10
N GLU A 73 4.78 11.52 8.46
CA GLU A 73 4.27 12.36 9.55
C GLU A 73 4.81 11.94 10.92
N LEU A 74 5.11 10.65 11.12
CA LEU A 74 5.72 10.16 12.35
C LEU A 74 7.22 10.48 12.46
N LYS A 75 7.95 10.51 11.33
CA LYS A 75 9.40 10.76 11.33
C LYS A 75 9.76 12.24 11.29
N MET A 76 9.10 12.99 10.42
CA MET A 76 9.47 14.38 10.12
C MET A 76 8.50 15.33 10.82
N GLY A 77 7.19 15.10 10.73
CA GLY A 77 6.15 15.96 11.28
C GLY A 77 4.96 16.12 10.34
N GLY A 78 3.88 16.73 10.82
CA GLY A 78 2.61 16.82 10.09
C GLY A 78 2.67 17.68 8.81
N VAL A 79 1.91 17.27 7.78
CA VAL A 79 1.74 18.03 6.53
C VAL A 79 0.48 18.89 6.60
N LEU A 80 0.64 20.21 6.61
CA LEU A 80 -0.48 21.15 6.62
C LEU A 80 -0.95 21.47 5.20
N LEU A 81 -2.27 21.40 4.97
CA LEU A 81 -2.87 21.63 3.65
C LEU A 81 -3.34 23.06 3.45
N HIS A 82 -4.01 23.64 4.45
CA HIS A 82 -4.43 25.03 4.45
C HIS A 82 -3.86 25.73 5.68
N PRO A 83 -2.80 26.55 5.55
CA PRO A 83 -2.41 27.44 6.63
C PRO A 83 -3.54 28.45 6.82
N THR A 84 -4.32 28.33 7.89
CA THR A 84 -5.20 29.41 8.32
C THR A 84 -4.30 30.58 8.68
N PHE A 85 -4.17 31.55 7.78
CA PHE A 85 -3.43 32.76 8.05
C PHE A 85 -4.21 33.58 9.06
N GLY A 86 -3.98 33.33 10.35
CA GLY A 86 -4.36 34.26 11.40
C GLY A 86 -3.78 35.62 11.04
N GLY A 87 -4.65 36.60 10.81
CA GLY A 87 -4.26 38.00 10.69
C GLY A 87 -3.76 38.49 12.03
N GLY A 88 -2.52 38.15 12.41
CA GLY A 88 -1.93 38.57 13.67
C GLY A 88 -0.78 37.68 14.14
N LYS A 89 0.43 38.23 14.08
CA LYS A 89 1.65 37.83 14.81
C LYS A 89 2.11 36.36 14.67
N ASP A 90 2.96 36.10 13.68
CA ASP A 90 4.20 35.29 13.65
C ASP A 90 4.43 34.07 14.60
N LYS A 91 3.41 33.48 15.21
CA LYS A 91 3.54 32.32 16.11
C LYS A 91 2.82 31.05 15.64
N ASP A 92 2.11 31.10 14.50
CA ASP A 92 1.27 29.99 14.03
C ASP A 92 1.93 29.09 12.97
N ASN A 93 3.24 28.86 13.08
CA ASN A 93 3.82 27.67 12.46
C ASN A 93 3.95 26.62 13.58
N PRO A 94 3.07 25.61 13.65
CA PRO A 94 3.20 24.54 14.63
C PRO A 94 4.46 23.68 14.41
N THR A 95 5.14 23.84 13.27
CA THR A 95 6.40 23.15 12.93
C THR A 95 7.46 24.11 12.37
N PRO A 96 7.95 25.10 13.14
CA PRO A 96 8.89 26.10 12.63
C PRO A 96 10.30 25.52 12.39
N HIS A 97 10.59 24.35 12.95
CA HIS A 97 11.92 23.71 12.91
C HIS A 97 12.14 22.75 11.72
N LEU A 98 11.12 22.48 10.91
CA LEU A 98 11.17 21.39 9.91
C LEU A 98 11.05 21.87 8.45
N HIS A 99 10.24 22.90 8.19
CA HIS A 99 9.99 23.41 6.85
C HIS A 99 10.04 24.93 6.81
N PHE A 100 10.64 25.46 5.75
CA PHE A 100 10.55 26.87 5.40
C PHE A 100 9.08 27.26 5.12
N SER A 101 8.77 28.55 5.28
CA SER A 101 7.41 29.11 5.19
C SER A 101 6.54 28.48 4.10
N ILE A 102 5.39 27.92 4.47
CA ILE A 102 4.42 27.25 3.57
C ILE A 102 3.83 28.23 2.53
N LYS A 103 4.01 29.55 2.75
CA LYS A 103 3.51 30.62 1.88
C LYS A 103 4.06 30.57 0.45
N HIS A 104 5.29 30.07 0.24
CA HIS A 104 6.01 30.25 -1.03
C HIS A 104 6.35 28.94 -1.77
N PRO A 105 5.99 28.78 -3.07
CA PRO A 105 6.27 27.58 -3.88
C PRO A 105 7.65 26.94 -3.67
N HIS A 106 8.67 27.79 -3.69
CA HIS A 106 10.09 27.44 -3.71
C HIS A 106 10.67 27.01 -2.35
N THR A 107 9.94 27.19 -1.25
CA THR A 107 10.43 26.86 0.10
C THR A 107 10.13 25.41 0.51
N LEU A 108 9.29 24.69 -0.24
CA LEU A 108 8.91 23.32 0.09
C LEU A 108 9.90 22.30 -0.47
N SER A 109 10.30 21.36 0.38
CA SER A 109 11.00 20.16 -0.08
C SER A 109 10.10 19.34 -1.01
N TRP A 110 10.69 18.72 -2.02
CA TRP A 110 9.98 17.80 -2.91
C TRP A 110 9.33 16.61 -2.16
N LYS A 111 9.96 16.15 -1.07
CA LYS A 111 9.37 15.11 -0.20
C LYS A 111 8.07 15.59 0.44
N TYR A 112 8.07 16.81 0.99
CA TYR A 112 6.87 17.44 1.55
C TYR A 112 5.79 17.63 0.48
N TYR A 113 6.15 18.13 -0.71
CA TYR A 113 5.19 18.35 -1.79
C TYR A 113 4.52 17.06 -2.28
N LYS A 114 5.25 15.93 -2.31
CA LYS A 114 4.66 14.63 -2.60
C LYS A 114 3.65 14.21 -1.52
N MET A 115 3.98 14.41 -0.25
CA MET A 115 3.07 14.08 0.85
C MET A 115 1.84 14.99 0.87
N PHE A 116 2.00 16.27 0.53
CA PHE A 116 0.89 17.21 0.32
C PHE A 116 -0.10 16.71 -0.73
N GLN A 117 0.39 16.19 -1.87
CA GLN A 117 -0.47 15.59 -2.90
C GLN A 117 -1.19 14.33 -2.39
N CYS A 118 -0.48 13.44 -1.68
CA CYS A 118 -1.06 12.22 -1.12
C CYS A 118 -2.17 12.56 -0.11
N LYS A 119 -1.88 13.48 0.82
CA LYS A 119 -2.84 13.92 1.83
C LYS A 119 -4.06 14.60 1.19
N ALA A 120 -3.87 15.46 0.19
CA ALA A 120 -4.99 16.06 -0.55
C ALA A 120 -5.90 15.02 -1.21
N HIS A 121 -5.32 13.97 -1.81
CA HIS A 121 -6.09 12.86 -2.38
C HIS A 121 -6.90 12.11 -1.29
N LEU A 122 -6.26 11.78 -0.16
CA LEU A 122 -6.92 11.06 0.93
C LEU A 122 -8.03 11.91 1.61
N VAL A 123 -7.85 13.23 1.73
CA VAL A 123 -8.88 14.14 2.23
C VAL A 123 -10.08 14.22 1.27
N MET A 124 -9.86 14.25 -0.03
CA MET A 124 -10.97 14.20 -1.00
C MET A 124 -11.78 12.91 -0.88
N ARG A 125 -11.12 11.80 -0.55
CA ARG A 125 -11.79 10.53 -0.27
C ARG A 125 -12.58 10.54 1.05
N LEU A 126 -12.08 11.22 2.08
CA LEU A 126 -12.84 11.47 3.30
C LEU A 126 -14.13 12.26 3.01
N ILE A 127 -14.06 13.25 2.12
CA ILE A 127 -15.23 14.02 1.67
C ILE A 127 -16.21 13.11 0.91
N GLU A 128 -15.73 12.25 -0.02
CA GLU A 128 -16.55 11.26 -0.71
C GLU A 128 -17.30 10.36 0.28
N ASN A 129 -16.63 9.85 1.32
CA ASN A 129 -17.25 8.97 2.32
C ASN A 129 -18.39 9.64 3.12
N ARG A 130 -18.36 10.97 3.29
CA ARG A 130 -19.40 11.71 4.02
C ARG A 130 -20.58 12.11 3.14
N ILE A 131 -20.29 12.44 1.89
CA ILE A 131 -21.24 13.08 0.99
C ILE A 131 -21.82 12.09 -0.01
N SER A 132 -21.11 10.99 -0.29
CA SER A 132 -21.31 10.04 -1.40
C SER A 132 -20.76 10.52 -2.75
N MET A 133 -20.55 9.55 -3.66
CA MET A 133 -19.98 9.76 -4.98
C MET A 133 -20.88 10.58 -5.91
N GLU A 134 -22.20 10.40 -5.85
CA GLU A 134 -23.15 11.07 -6.74
C GLU A 134 -23.17 12.58 -6.55
N PHE A 135 -23.27 13.03 -5.29
CA PHE A 135 -23.21 14.45 -4.96
C PHE A 135 -21.84 15.05 -5.26
N MET A 136 -20.75 14.30 -5.10
CA MET A 136 -19.40 14.75 -5.50
C MET A 136 -19.30 15.01 -7.02
N LEU A 137 -19.89 14.15 -7.84
CA LEU A 137 -19.96 14.35 -9.29
C LEU A 137 -20.79 15.58 -9.67
N GLN A 138 -21.91 15.83 -8.98
CA GLN A 138 -22.73 17.03 -9.19
C GLN A 138 -21.95 18.31 -8.85
N VAL A 139 -21.17 18.30 -7.76
CA VAL A 139 -20.27 19.42 -7.40
C VAL A 139 -19.25 19.67 -8.51
N PHE A 140 -18.59 18.63 -9.01
CA PHE A 140 -17.62 18.78 -10.11
C PHE A 140 -18.24 19.29 -11.39
N ASN A 141 -19.41 18.78 -11.79
CA ASN A 141 -20.12 19.26 -12.96
C ASN A 141 -20.51 20.73 -12.83
N LYS A 142 -20.96 21.17 -11.64
CA LYS A 142 -21.27 22.58 -11.37
C LYS A 142 -20.03 23.48 -11.47
N LEU A 143 -18.89 23.04 -10.93
CA LEU A 143 -17.63 23.78 -11.02
C LEU A 143 -17.12 23.86 -12.46
N LEU A 144 -17.28 22.79 -13.25
CA LEU A 144 -16.92 22.77 -14.67
C LEU A 144 -17.85 23.65 -15.50
N SER A 145 -19.16 23.63 -15.24
CA SER A 145 -20.12 24.46 -15.97
C SER A 145 -19.86 25.95 -15.70
N LEU A 146 -19.59 26.34 -14.45
CA LEU A 146 -19.24 27.72 -14.10
C LEU A 146 -17.98 28.19 -14.83
N ALA A 147 -16.94 27.34 -14.84
CA ALA A 147 -15.70 27.65 -15.54
C ALA A 147 -15.89 27.73 -17.07
N SER A 148 -16.65 26.82 -17.67
CA SER A 148 -16.93 26.80 -19.11
C SER A 148 -17.76 28.01 -19.56
N THR A 149 -18.70 28.48 -18.73
CA THR A 149 -19.47 29.70 -19.00
C THR A 149 -18.59 30.94 -18.88
N ALA A 150 -17.70 30.98 -17.90
CA ALA A 150 -16.76 32.09 -17.74
C ALA A 150 -15.72 32.17 -18.87
N SER A 151 -15.27 31.03 -19.40
CA SER A 151 -14.24 30.98 -20.46
C SER A 151 -14.77 31.33 -21.86
N SER A 152 -16.05 31.08 -22.13
CA SER A 152 -16.64 31.28 -23.46
C SER A 152 -16.99 32.74 -23.75
N GLN A 153 -17.08 33.59 -22.72
CA GLN A 153 -17.41 35.00 -22.87
C GLN A 153 -16.17 35.87 -23.09
N LYS A 154 -16.23 36.76 -24.09
CA LYS A 154 -15.15 37.70 -24.39
C LYS A 154 -15.10 38.80 -23.32
N TYR A 155 -14.01 38.83 -22.56
CA TYR A 155 -13.52 39.95 -21.73
C TYR A 155 -14.57 40.62 -20.82
N GLN A 156 -15.14 39.86 -19.88
CA GLN A 156 -15.78 40.43 -18.68
C GLN A 156 -14.91 40.13 -17.45
N SER A 157 -14.20 41.15 -16.94
CA SER A 157 -13.24 41.03 -15.83
C SER A 157 -13.84 40.42 -14.56
N HIS A 158 -15.10 40.71 -14.24
CA HIS A 158 -15.80 40.15 -13.08
C HIS A 158 -16.12 38.66 -13.23
N MET A 159 -16.37 38.16 -14.43
CA MET A 159 -16.72 36.76 -14.65
C MET A 159 -15.51 35.83 -14.60
N TRP A 160 -14.32 36.32 -14.92
CA TRP A 160 -13.09 35.53 -14.81
C TRP A 160 -12.74 35.18 -13.37
N SER A 161 -13.23 35.96 -12.39
CA SER A 161 -13.12 35.60 -10.98
C SER A 161 -13.88 34.31 -10.63
N GLN A 162 -14.86 33.90 -11.45
CA GLN A 162 -15.60 32.64 -11.27
C GLN A 162 -14.81 31.41 -11.73
N MET A 163 -13.70 31.59 -12.48
CA MET A 163 -12.75 30.51 -12.76
C MET A 163 -11.81 30.24 -11.58
N LEU A 164 -11.73 31.16 -10.62
CA LEU A 164 -10.92 31.01 -9.43
C LEU A 164 -11.66 30.13 -8.41
N VAL A 165 -11.16 28.91 -8.22
CA VAL A 165 -11.64 27.99 -7.20
C VAL A 165 -10.79 28.18 -5.94
N SER A 166 -11.40 28.67 -4.88
CA SER A 166 -10.81 28.74 -3.54
C SER A 166 -11.39 27.63 -2.66
N THR A 167 -10.72 27.33 -1.54
CA THR A 167 -11.25 26.39 -0.55
C THR A 167 -12.65 26.81 -0.12
N HIS A 168 -12.86 28.09 0.16
CA HIS A 168 -14.15 28.60 0.60
C HIS A 168 -15.25 28.48 -0.47
N SER A 169 -14.98 28.77 -1.75
CA SER A 169 -15.98 28.59 -2.82
C SER A 169 -16.30 27.12 -3.08
N PHE A 170 -15.30 26.25 -2.94
CA PHE A 170 -15.46 24.80 -3.01
C PHE A 170 -16.33 24.26 -1.87
N LEU A 171 -16.03 24.62 -0.62
CA LEU A 171 -16.80 24.19 0.55
C LEU A 171 -18.26 24.68 0.49
N LYS A 172 -18.49 25.92 0.05
CA LYS A 172 -19.84 26.43 -0.21
C LYS A 172 -20.57 25.63 -1.28
N SER A 173 -19.90 25.28 -2.37
CA SER A 173 -20.50 24.48 -3.45
C SER A 173 -20.89 23.10 -2.95
N ILE A 174 -20.04 22.48 -2.13
CA ILE A 174 -20.33 21.20 -1.48
C ILE A 174 -21.53 21.31 -0.53
N SER A 175 -21.53 22.30 0.36
CA SER A 175 -22.61 22.52 1.31
C SER A 175 -23.94 22.75 0.61
N ASN A 176 -23.94 23.47 -0.51
CA ASN A 176 -25.15 23.74 -1.29
C ASN A 176 -25.72 22.50 -1.99
N VAL A 177 -24.87 21.56 -2.40
CA VAL A 177 -25.31 20.33 -3.10
C VAL A 177 -25.68 19.23 -2.10
N SER A 178 -24.86 19.03 -1.06
CA SER A 178 -25.04 17.94 -0.10
C SER A 178 -25.95 18.30 1.07
N GLY A 179 -26.10 19.59 1.40
CA GLY A 179 -26.78 20.04 2.62
C GLY A 179 -26.10 19.66 3.94
N LYS A 180 -24.90 19.05 3.90
CA LYS A 180 -24.13 18.61 5.07
C LYS A 180 -23.02 19.60 5.39
N ASP A 181 -22.82 19.90 6.67
CA ASP A 181 -21.68 20.69 7.13
C ASP A 181 -20.41 19.83 7.16
N ILE A 182 -19.41 20.23 6.37
CA ILE A 182 -18.09 19.61 6.28
C ILE A 182 -17.01 20.43 6.98
N GLY A 183 -17.36 21.57 7.57
CA GLY A 183 -16.46 22.44 8.32
C GLY A 183 -15.64 21.70 9.38
N PRO A 184 -16.23 20.82 10.22
CA PRO A 184 -15.48 20.05 11.22
C PRO A 184 -14.42 19.12 10.61
N LEU A 185 -14.73 18.51 9.46
CA LEU A 185 -13.80 17.61 8.74
C LEU A 185 -12.58 18.39 8.22
N ILE A 186 -12.81 19.58 7.67
CA ILE A 186 -11.75 20.46 7.18
C ILE A 186 -10.86 20.91 8.34
N LYS A 187 -11.45 21.33 9.45
CA LYS A 187 -10.67 21.69 10.65
C LYS A 187 -9.79 20.55 11.14
N GLN A 188 -10.29 19.31 11.12
CA GLN A 188 -9.57 18.14 11.62
C GLN A 188 -8.47 17.63 10.68
N TRP A 189 -8.64 17.71 9.36
CA TRP A 189 -7.71 17.07 8.41
C TRP A 189 -6.94 18.04 7.52
N VAL A 190 -7.45 19.25 7.33
CA VAL A 190 -6.86 20.28 6.46
C VAL A 190 -6.12 21.32 7.29
N ASP A 191 -6.73 21.83 8.35
CA ASP A 191 -6.13 22.81 9.27
C ASP A 191 -5.24 22.16 10.34
N GLN A 192 -5.52 20.90 10.70
CA GLN A 192 -4.68 20.11 11.60
C GLN A 192 -3.91 19.04 10.80
N SER A 193 -2.64 18.88 11.16
CA SER A 193 -1.73 17.96 10.49
C SER A 193 -1.22 16.89 11.44
N ALA A 194 -1.87 15.74 11.42
CA ALA A 194 -1.43 14.57 12.16
C ALA A 194 -2.18 13.31 11.72
N VAL A 195 -1.55 12.16 11.99
CA VAL A 195 -2.13 10.83 11.81
C VAL A 195 -2.76 10.35 13.11
N VAL A 196 -3.80 9.54 13.01
CA VAL A 196 -4.41 8.91 14.18
C VAL A 196 -3.80 7.54 14.40
N LYS A 197 -3.22 7.30 15.58
CA LYS A 197 -2.79 5.95 15.99
C LYS A 197 -3.87 5.30 16.84
N PHE A 198 -4.30 4.13 16.42
CA PHE A 198 -5.22 3.29 17.17
C PHE A 198 -4.52 2.01 17.60
N PHE A 199 -4.62 1.71 18.89
CA PHE A 199 -4.25 0.45 19.50
C PHE A 199 -5.54 -0.30 19.83
N GLY A 200 -5.75 -1.47 19.25
CA GLY A 200 -6.91 -2.28 19.56
C GLY A 200 -6.53 -3.61 20.19
N SER A 201 -7.24 -3.97 21.25
CA SER A 201 -7.19 -5.28 21.89
C SER A 201 -8.63 -5.79 22.06
N PHE A 202 -8.82 -7.09 22.16
CA PHE A 202 -10.16 -7.66 22.31
C PHE A 202 -10.17 -8.81 23.30
N ALA A 203 -11.30 -8.96 23.98
CA ALA A 203 -11.58 -10.08 24.87
C ALA A 203 -12.97 -10.64 24.53
N PHE A 204 -13.10 -11.97 24.50
CA PHE A 204 -14.38 -12.62 24.22
C PHE A 204 -15.00 -13.16 25.51
N ASN A 205 -16.16 -12.62 25.89
CA ASN A 205 -16.90 -13.01 27.07
C ASN A 205 -17.90 -14.13 26.74
N ARG A 206 -17.48 -15.37 27.02
CA ARG A 206 -18.23 -16.59 26.72
C ARG A 206 -19.60 -16.65 27.39
N LYS A 207 -19.72 -16.17 28.64
CA LYS A 207 -20.99 -16.24 29.40
C LYS A 207 -22.06 -15.32 28.83
N ARG A 208 -21.64 -14.15 28.33
CA ARG A 208 -22.54 -13.14 27.76
C ARG A 208 -22.71 -13.29 26.24
N ASN A 209 -21.87 -14.10 25.58
CA ASN A 209 -21.71 -14.16 24.12
C ASN A 209 -21.46 -12.77 23.52
N VAL A 210 -20.56 -12.01 24.16
CA VAL A 210 -20.23 -10.63 23.79
C VAL A 210 -18.73 -10.54 23.55
N LEU A 211 -18.36 -9.89 22.46
CA LEU A 211 -17.00 -9.46 22.16
C LEU A 211 -16.77 -8.08 22.80
N GLU A 212 -15.89 -8.02 23.78
CA GLU A 212 -15.44 -6.78 24.41
C GLU A 212 -14.24 -6.25 23.62
N LEU A 213 -14.46 -5.24 22.78
CA LEU A 213 -13.43 -4.62 21.96
C LEU A 213 -12.92 -3.35 22.66
N GLU A 214 -11.64 -3.31 22.98
CA GLU A 214 -10.98 -2.14 23.54
C GLU A 214 -10.19 -1.41 22.46
N ILE A 215 -10.53 -0.14 22.21
CA ILE A 215 -9.80 0.74 21.29
C ILE A 215 -9.19 1.87 22.11
N ARG A 216 -7.86 1.96 22.12
CA ARG A 216 -7.08 3.04 22.70
C ARG A 216 -6.50 3.91 21.59
N GLN A 217 -6.51 5.22 21.79
CA GLN A 217 -5.84 6.17 20.91
C GLN A 217 -4.49 6.57 21.54
N ASP A 218 -3.48 6.73 20.70
CA ASP A 218 -2.23 7.38 21.11
C ASP A 218 -2.10 8.71 20.38
N TYR A 219 -2.11 9.79 21.18
CA TYR A 219 -1.88 11.16 20.73
C TYR A 219 -0.63 11.78 21.39
N THR A 220 0.12 11.00 22.17
CA THR A 220 1.33 11.49 22.86
C THR A 220 2.55 11.51 21.95
N SER A 221 2.56 10.64 20.94
CA SER A 221 3.65 10.57 19.98
C SER A 221 3.68 11.77 19.02
N SER A 222 4.87 12.17 18.58
CA SER A 222 5.05 13.25 17.61
C SER A 222 4.29 12.96 16.31
N GLY A 223 3.52 13.94 15.83
CA GLY A 223 2.74 13.81 14.60
C GLY A 223 1.40 13.07 14.75
N THR A 224 0.90 12.88 15.97
CA THR A 224 -0.40 12.25 16.23
C THR A 224 -1.46 13.22 16.76
N GLN A 225 -2.73 12.95 16.43
CA GLN A 225 -3.88 13.73 16.88
C GLN A 225 -4.98 12.87 17.48
N LYS A 226 -5.77 13.46 18.39
CA LYS A 226 -7.00 12.86 18.90
C LYS A 226 -8.04 12.82 17.79
N TYR A 227 -8.62 11.64 17.58
CA TYR A 227 -9.75 11.46 16.68
C TYR A 227 -11.05 11.41 17.48
N VAL A 228 -12.04 12.17 17.00
CA VAL A 228 -13.43 12.09 17.46
C VAL A 228 -14.30 11.81 16.26
N GLY A 229 -15.02 10.69 16.29
CA GLY A 229 -15.93 10.31 15.21
C GLY A 229 -16.16 8.80 15.07
N PRO A 230 -16.98 8.41 14.09
CA PRO A 230 -17.32 7.02 13.85
C PRO A 230 -16.21 6.25 13.16
N ILE A 231 -15.88 5.07 13.69
CA ILE A 231 -15.04 4.07 13.04
C ILE A 231 -15.88 2.83 12.70
N LYS A 232 -15.66 2.23 11.53
CA LYS A 232 -16.30 0.97 11.18
C LYS A 232 -15.43 -0.20 11.64
N VAL A 233 -16.01 -1.19 12.27
CA VAL A 233 -15.35 -2.46 12.63
C VAL A 233 -16.14 -3.60 11.99
N THR A 234 -15.46 -4.46 11.23
CA THR A 234 -16.05 -5.68 10.67
C THR A 234 -15.58 -6.87 11.49
N VAL A 235 -16.53 -7.59 12.07
CA VAL A 235 -16.28 -8.84 12.79
C VAL A 235 -16.71 -9.99 11.88
N GLN A 236 -15.79 -10.92 11.60
CA GLN A 236 -16.13 -12.16 10.93
C GLN A 236 -16.38 -13.25 11.98
N GLU A 237 -17.61 -13.75 12.01
CA GLU A 237 -18.03 -14.86 12.84
C GLU A 237 -18.26 -16.14 12.00
N LEU A 238 -18.56 -17.26 12.67
CA LEU A 238 -18.87 -18.54 12.03
C LEU A 238 -20.18 -18.54 11.20
N ASP A 239 -21.13 -17.67 11.49
CA ASP A 239 -22.41 -17.57 10.75
C ASP A 239 -22.41 -16.45 9.71
N GLY A 240 -21.36 -15.63 9.66
CA GLY A 240 -21.21 -14.59 8.65
C GLY A 240 -20.38 -13.40 9.11
N SER A 241 -20.35 -12.38 8.26
CA SER A 241 -19.65 -11.12 8.51
C SER A 241 -20.62 -10.04 8.99
N PHE A 242 -20.30 -9.39 10.10
CA PHE A 242 -21.09 -8.31 10.67
C PHE A 242 -20.31 -7.00 10.70
N ASN A 243 -20.94 -5.91 10.28
CA ASN A 243 -20.35 -4.57 10.30
C ASN A 243 -20.95 -3.77 11.44
N HIS A 244 -20.09 -3.29 12.34
CA HIS A 244 -20.46 -2.44 13.47
C HIS A 244 -19.86 -1.05 13.25
N THR A 245 -20.61 0.00 13.54
CA THR A 245 -20.11 1.38 13.52
C THR A 245 -19.98 1.85 14.97
N LEU A 246 -18.74 2.08 15.40
CA LEU A 246 -18.40 2.47 16.76
C LEU A 246 -18.10 3.96 16.79
N GLN A 247 -18.72 4.70 17.70
CA GLN A 247 -18.36 6.09 17.94
C GLN A 247 -17.16 6.16 18.87
N ILE A 248 -16.14 6.93 18.50
CA ILE A 248 -14.97 7.20 19.33
C ILE A 248 -15.05 8.64 19.82
N GLU A 249 -15.22 8.81 21.13
CA GLU A 249 -15.29 10.13 21.79
C GLU A 249 -14.14 10.32 22.80
N GLU A 250 -13.77 9.23 23.47
CA GLU A 250 -12.74 9.17 24.50
C GLU A 250 -11.43 8.56 23.99
N ASN A 251 -10.38 8.66 24.83
CA ASN A 251 -9.05 8.16 24.51
C ASN A 251 -8.98 6.63 24.55
N SER A 252 -9.61 6.01 25.54
CA SER A 252 -9.68 4.55 25.70
C SER A 252 -11.14 4.18 25.82
N LEU A 253 -11.64 3.36 24.91
CA LEU A 253 -13.04 3.01 24.89
C LEU A 253 -13.23 1.51 24.75
N LYS A 254 -14.09 0.96 25.60
CA LYS A 254 -14.50 -0.44 25.59
C LYS A 254 -15.90 -0.54 25.00
N HIS A 255 -16.04 -1.27 23.91
CA HIS A 255 -17.30 -1.51 23.22
C HIS A 255 -17.70 -2.98 23.31
N ASP A 256 -18.89 -3.23 23.84
CA ASP A 256 -19.50 -4.55 23.88
C ASP A 256 -20.24 -4.82 22.55
N ILE A 257 -19.71 -5.73 21.73
CA ILE A 257 -20.31 -6.16 20.46
C ILE A 257 -21.03 -7.50 20.70
N PRO A 258 -22.36 -7.59 20.51
CA PRO A 258 -23.06 -8.86 20.64
C PRO A 258 -22.68 -9.80 19.49
N CYS A 259 -22.27 -11.02 19.83
CA CYS A 259 -22.00 -12.05 18.84
C CYS A 259 -23.29 -12.80 18.48
N HIS A 260 -23.55 -12.94 17.19
CA HIS A 260 -24.76 -13.61 16.69
C HIS A 260 -24.55 -15.13 16.64
N SER A 261 -23.32 -15.53 16.36
CA SER A 261 -22.93 -16.92 16.23
C SER A 261 -22.79 -17.60 17.58
N LYS A 262 -23.20 -18.87 17.64
CA LYS A 262 -22.93 -19.75 18.79
C LYS A 262 -21.71 -20.62 18.48
N SER A 263 -20.78 -20.73 19.43
CA SER A 263 -19.68 -21.68 19.30
C SER A 263 -20.24 -23.10 19.22
N ARG A 264 -19.77 -23.86 18.22
CA ARG A 264 -20.12 -25.27 18.04
C ARG A 264 -18.84 -26.04 17.80
N ARG A 265 -18.71 -27.20 18.45
CA ARG A 265 -17.57 -28.12 18.29
C ARG A 265 -17.64 -28.89 16.97
N ASN A 266 -17.62 -28.17 15.85
CA ASN A 266 -17.53 -28.77 14.53
C ASN A 266 -16.11 -28.57 14.01
N LYS A 267 -15.46 -29.66 13.60
CA LYS A 267 -14.10 -29.60 13.02
C LYS A 267 -14.09 -28.93 11.64
N LYS A 268 -15.22 -28.97 10.91
CA LYS A 268 -15.39 -28.32 9.61
C LYS A 268 -16.77 -27.68 9.52
N LYS A 269 -16.85 -26.48 8.93
CA LYS A 269 -18.11 -25.78 8.68
C LYS A 269 -18.03 -24.95 7.40
N LYS A 270 -19.13 -24.89 6.65
CA LYS A 270 -19.34 -23.92 5.58
C LYS A 270 -19.68 -22.57 6.18
N ILE A 271 -18.87 -21.57 5.88
CA ILE A 271 -19.02 -20.22 6.43
C ILE A 271 -19.25 -19.26 5.28
N PRO A 272 -20.35 -18.48 5.29
CA PRO A 272 -20.58 -17.46 4.28
C PRO A 272 -19.64 -16.27 4.50
N LEU A 273 -18.83 -15.96 3.48
CA LEU A 273 -18.00 -14.75 3.47
C LEU A 273 -18.84 -13.53 3.05
N MET A 274 -18.28 -12.32 3.23
CA MET A 274 -18.87 -11.06 2.75
C MET A 274 -19.25 -11.07 1.27
N ASN A 275 -18.65 -11.95 0.47
CA ASN A 275 -18.89 -12.05 -0.96
C ASN A 275 -20.06 -12.97 -1.31
N GLY A 276 -20.70 -13.60 -0.32
CA GLY A 276 -21.74 -14.61 -0.51
C GLY A 276 -21.20 -16.00 -0.84
N GLU A 277 -19.88 -16.16 -0.97
CA GLU A 277 -19.24 -17.46 -1.15
C GLU A 277 -19.20 -18.23 0.18
N GLU A 278 -19.79 -19.42 0.19
CA GLU A 278 -19.67 -20.36 1.30
C GLU A 278 -18.38 -21.15 1.16
N VAL A 279 -17.51 -21.04 2.16
CA VAL A 279 -16.24 -21.76 2.15
C VAL A 279 -16.15 -22.75 3.30
N ASP A 280 -15.75 -23.98 2.97
CA ASP A 280 -15.45 -25.00 3.96
C ASP A 280 -14.15 -24.63 4.70
N MET A 281 -14.31 -24.27 5.98
CA MET A 281 -13.20 -23.91 6.86
C MET A 281 -12.91 -25.05 7.84
N ASP A 282 -11.63 -25.42 7.94
CA ASP A 282 -11.14 -26.32 8.98
C ASP A 282 -10.93 -25.52 10.26
N LEU A 283 -11.63 -25.87 11.33
CA LEU A 283 -11.69 -25.15 12.61
C LEU A 283 -10.80 -25.80 13.69
N SER A 284 -9.93 -26.74 13.29
CA SER A 284 -9.05 -27.48 14.22
C SER A 284 -8.06 -26.60 15.00
N ALA A 285 -7.63 -25.47 14.44
CA ALA A 285 -6.72 -24.52 15.08
C ALA A 285 -7.43 -23.43 15.91
N MET A 286 -8.76 -23.40 15.89
CA MET A 286 -9.55 -22.41 16.61
C MET A 286 -9.87 -22.88 18.03
N ASP A 287 -9.99 -21.95 18.97
CA ASP A 287 -10.55 -22.24 20.29
C ASP A 287 -12.00 -22.74 20.12
N ALA A 288 -12.29 -23.95 20.58
CA ALA A 288 -13.58 -24.60 20.41
C ALA A 288 -14.74 -23.81 21.05
N ASP A 289 -14.41 -22.89 21.97
CA ASP A 289 -15.35 -22.09 22.73
C ASP A 289 -15.59 -20.68 22.16
N SER A 290 -14.85 -20.25 21.13
CA SER A 290 -14.99 -18.93 20.47
C SER A 290 -15.54 -19.05 19.05
N PRO A 291 -16.62 -18.33 18.67
CA PRO A 291 -17.13 -18.33 17.31
C PRO A 291 -16.48 -17.25 16.40
N LEU A 292 -15.43 -16.58 16.88
CA LEU A 292 -14.78 -15.45 16.19
C LEU A 292 -13.66 -15.94 15.28
N LEU A 293 -13.69 -15.54 14.01
CA LEU A 293 -12.64 -15.85 13.05
C LEU A 293 -11.58 -14.74 12.99
N TRP A 294 -11.98 -13.50 12.69
CA TRP A 294 -11.08 -12.35 12.67
C TRP A 294 -11.85 -11.03 12.82
N ILE A 295 -11.17 -9.99 13.25
CA ILE A 295 -11.72 -8.64 13.42
C ILE A 295 -10.94 -7.68 12.53
N ARG A 296 -11.60 -6.70 11.91
CA ARG A 296 -10.93 -5.65 11.13
C ARG A 296 -11.46 -4.29 11.48
N ILE A 297 -10.53 -3.40 11.80
CA ILE A 297 -10.82 -1.99 12.04
C ILE A 297 -10.67 -1.23 10.72
N ASP A 298 -11.70 -0.46 10.37
CA ASP A 298 -11.86 0.41 9.20
C ASP A 298 -11.42 -0.25 7.88
N PRO A 299 -12.14 -1.28 7.41
CA PRO A 299 -11.79 -2.03 6.20
C PRO A 299 -11.80 -1.17 4.92
N ASP A 300 -12.52 -0.04 4.95
CA ASP A 300 -12.57 0.91 3.85
C ASP A 300 -11.37 1.87 3.86
N MET A 301 -10.46 1.81 4.84
CA MET A 301 -9.34 2.77 5.00
C MET A 301 -9.83 4.22 4.92
N SER A 302 -10.98 4.51 5.51
CA SER A 302 -11.65 5.79 5.40
C SER A 302 -10.87 6.91 6.08
N ILE A 303 -10.14 6.59 7.15
CA ILE A 303 -9.45 7.54 8.02
C ILE A 303 -7.93 7.49 7.75
N LEU A 304 -7.25 8.63 7.94
CA LEU A 304 -5.79 8.70 7.97
C LEU A 304 -5.28 8.14 9.30
N ARG A 305 -4.97 6.84 9.30
CA ARG A 305 -4.66 6.13 10.55
C ARG A 305 -3.52 5.13 10.41
N LYS A 306 -2.91 4.83 11.55
CA LYS A 306 -2.14 3.61 11.79
C LYS A 306 -2.91 2.77 12.82
N VAL A 307 -3.24 1.52 12.51
CA VAL A 307 -3.86 0.59 13.47
C VAL A 307 -2.86 -0.48 13.82
N GLU A 308 -2.63 -0.62 15.13
CA GLU A 308 -1.93 -1.74 15.73
C GLU A 308 -2.97 -2.57 16.47
N PHE A 309 -3.08 -3.85 16.12
CA PHE A 309 -4.17 -4.70 16.61
C PHE A 309 -3.63 -6.07 17.01
N GLU A 310 -3.92 -6.48 18.23
CA GLU A 310 -3.50 -7.77 18.77
C GLU A 310 -4.53 -8.85 18.42
N GLN A 311 -4.13 -9.87 17.65
CA GLN A 311 -4.90 -11.08 17.37
C GLN A 311 -4.02 -12.32 17.41
N ALA A 312 -4.65 -13.47 17.68
CA ALA A 312 -3.98 -14.75 17.62
C ALA A 312 -3.60 -15.12 16.17
N ASP A 313 -2.49 -15.86 16.01
CA ASP A 313 -1.93 -16.20 14.70
C ASP A 313 -2.91 -16.93 13.77
N PHE A 314 -3.78 -17.79 14.32
CA PHE A 314 -4.78 -18.51 13.52
C PHE A 314 -5.78 -17.54 12.86
N MET A 315 -6.12 -16.42 13.51
CA MET A 315 -7.07 -15.42 12.98
C MET A 315 -6.49 -14.75 11.75
N TRP A 316 -5.20 -14.39 11.82
CA TRP A 316 -4.46 -13.84 10.69
C TRP A 316 -4.34 -14.84 9.54
N GLN A 317 -4.07 -16.11 9.83
CA GLN A 317 -4.01 -17.18 8.83
C GLN A 317 -5.33 -17.35 8.09
N TYR A 318 -6.45 -17.39 8.82
CA TYR A 318 -7.78 -17.45 8.20
C TYR A 318 -8.09 -16.23 7.35
N GLN A 319 -7.71 -15.04 7.82
CA GLN A 319 -7.89 -13.81 7.06
C GLN A 319 -7.11 -13.86 5.74
N LEU A 320 -5.87 -14.35 5.75
CA LEU A 320 -5.05 -14.48 4.55
C LEU A 320 -5.61 -15.51 3.56
N ARG A 321 -6.11 -16.65 4.03
CA ARG A 321 -6.57 -17.76 3.18
C ARG A 321 -7.83 -17.43 2.41
N TYR A 322 -8.78 -16.76 3.05
CA TYR A 322 -10.14 -16.62 2.51
C TYR A 322 -10.47 -15.22 2.02
N ARG A 323 -9.61 -14.23 2.29
CA ARG A 323 -9.81 -12.88 1.78
C ARG A 323 -8.49 -12.29 1.34
N THR A 324 -8.15 -12.55 0.08
CA THR A 324 -7.02 -11.91 -0.58
C THR A 324 -7.10 -10.39 -0.42
N LEU A 325 -5.93 -9.81 -0.12
CA LEU A 325 -5.61 -8.39 0.10
C LEU A 325 -6.04 -7.77 1.44
N HIS A 326 -5.08 -7.70 2.39
CA HIS A 326 -4.44 -6.43 2.82
C HIS A 326 -3.68 -6.48 4.15
N LEU A 327 -3.70 -7.59 4.89
CA LEU A 327 -3.09 -7.67 6.21
C LEU A 327 -1.89 -8.62 6.21
N LEU A 328 -0.80 -8.15 5.62
CA LEU A 328 0.51 -8.78 5.77
C LEU A 328 1.30 -8.12 6.93
N LEU A 329 1.04 -6.87 7.31
CA LEU A 329 1.91 -6.10 8.21
C LEU A 329 1.98 -6.55 9.70
N LEU A 330 1.30 -7.62 10.12
CA LEU A 330 1.21 -7.99 11.55
C LEU A 330 1.57 -9.43 11.90
N LEU A 331 1.94 -10.26 10.92
CA LEU A 331 2.27 -11.66 11.18
C LEU A 331 3.73 -11.85 11.57
N THR A 332 4.03 -11.60 12.85
CA THR A 332 5.17 -12.22 13.52
C THR A 332 4.71 -13.54 14.15
N GLY A 333 4.68 -14.64 13.37
CA GLY A 333 4.37 -15.92 14.01
C GLY A 333 3.73 -17.01 13.15
N ARG A 334 4.54 -18.03 12.90
CA ARG A 334 4.28 -19.48 12.75
C ARG A 334 3.06 -19.93 11.92
N CYS A 335 3.15 -20.00 10.58
CA CYS A 335 2.70 -21.16 9.78
C CYS A 335 3.01 -21.02 8.27
N MET A 336 3.71 -21.99 7.68
CA MET A 336 4.22 -21.98 6.29
C MET A 336 3.25 -22.55 5.24
N ASP A 337 2.41 -23.53 5.57
CA ASP A 337 1.64 -24.28 4.55
C ASP A 337 0.54 -23.45 3.87
N LEU A 338 0.08 -22.39 4.52
CA LEU A 338 -0.95 -21.48 4.00
C LEU A 338 -0.38 -20.32 3.19
N PHE A 339 0.89 -19.98 3.44
CA PHE A 339 1.56 -18.82 2.86
C PHE A 339 1.88 -19.00 1.38
N LEU A 340 2.09 -20.25 0.93
CA LEU A 340 2.34 -20.62 -0.46
C LEU A 340 1.12 -20.35 -1.38
N HIS A 341 -0.10 -20.53 -0.85
CA HIS A 341 -1.35 -20.20 -1.57
C HIS A 341 -1.58 -18.68 -1.66
N VAL A 342 -1.15 -17.93 -0.64
CA VAL A 342 -1.28 -16.47 -0.56
C VAL A 342 -0.26 -15.76 -1.45
N PHE A 343 0.96 -16.30 -1.53
CA PHE A 343 2.05 -15.81 -2.38
C PHE A 343 1.66 -15.82 -3.88
N LEU A 344 0.86 -16.81 -4.30
CA LEU A 344 0.28 -16.90 -5.64
C LEU A 344 -0.76 -15.82 -5.96
N SER A 345 -1.34 -15.18 -4.94
CA SER A 345 -2.48 -14.26 -5.08
C SER A 345 -2.13 -12.79 -4.90
N THR A 346 -0.99 -12.49 -4.26
CA THR A 346 -0.57 -11.11 -3.94
C THR A 346 0.76 -10.79 -4.61
N ASN A 347 0.68 -10.07 -5.73
CA ASN A 347 1.78 -9.78 -6.64
C ASN A 347 2.85 -8.78 -6.12
N SER A 348 2.88 -8.41 -4.83
CA SER A 348 3.62 -7.19 -4.42
C SER A 348 4.33 -7.15 -3.07
N GLU A 349 4.28 -8.15 -2.19
CA GLU A 349 4.90 -8.02 -0.85
C GLU A 349 5.90 -9.16 -0.55
N THR A 350 7.06 -9.13 -1.21
CA THR A 350 8.21 -10.00 -0.92
C THR A 350 9.03 -9.73 0.32
N PRO A 351 9.25 -8.49 0.78
CA PRO A 351 10.19 -8.26 1.89
C PRO A 351 9.69 -8.89 3.20
N LEU A 352 8.37 -8.90 3.43
CA LEU A 352 7.79 -9.51 4.62
C LEU A 352 7.89 -11.04 4.61
N PHE A 353 7.74 -11.69 3.45
CA PHE A 353 7.96 -13.14 3.35
C PHE A 353 9.36 -13.50 3.85
N CYS A 354 10.37 -12.69 3.53
CA CYS A 354 11.75 -12.94 3.89
C CYS A 354 12.03 -12.68 5.36
N GLU A 355 11.46 -11.61 5.95
CA GLU A 355 11.55 -11.36 7.40
C GLU A 355 10.91 -12.50 8.20
N ILE A 356 9.75 -12.97 7.77
CA ILE A 356 9.02 -14.08 8.41
C ILE A 356 9.82 -15.38 8.24
N ALA A 357 10.28 -15.70 7.03
CA ALA A 357 11.07 -16.89 6.75
C ALA A 357 12.38 -16.91 7.56
N ASN A 358 13.08 -15.79 7.66
CA ASN A 358 14.30 -15.65 8.46
C ASN A 358 14.01 -15.79 9.97
N SER A 359 12.87 -15.32 10.46
CA SER A 359 12.45 -15.51 11.87
C SER A 359 12.08 -16.96 12.23
N MET A 360 11.62 -17.74 11.23
CA MET A 360 11.18 -19.13 11.40
C MET A 360 12.29 -20.16 11.23
N MET A 361 13.49 -19.73 10.84
CA MET A 361 14.63 -20.59 10.48
C MET A 361 15.04 -21.60 11.56
N SER A 362 14.82 -21.32 12.86
CA SER A 362 15.08 -22.26 13.95
C SER A 362 14.17 -23.50 13.94
N THR A 363 13.02 -23.41 13.25
CA THR A 363 12.03 -24.49 13.03
C THR A 363 11.99 -24.97 11.58
N TRP A 364 12.86 -24.45 10.72
CA TRP A 364 12.73 -24.60 9.28
C TRP A 364 13.57 -25.75 8.75
N THR A 365 12.91 -26.84 8.35
CA THR A 365 13.50 -27.96 7.61
C THR A 365 13.27 -27.86 6.10
N GLY A 366 13.44 -26.70 5.46
CA GLY A 366 13.31 -26.70 4.01
C GLY A 366 13.37 -25.41 3.17
N PRO A 367 14.55 -25.09 2.62
CA PRO A 367 14.70 -24.34 1.37
C PRO A 367 14.05 -24.93 0.07
N PRO A 368 13.51 -26.18 -0.04
CA PRO A 368 13.01 -26.71 -1.31
C PRO A 368 11.55 -26.35 -1.63
N ALA A 369 10.77 -25.72 -0.74
CA ALA A 369 9.35 -25.43 -1.03
C ALA A 369 9.17 -24.35 -2.10
N MET A 370 9.91 -23.24 -2.01
CA MET A 370 9.85 -22.16 -3.02
C MET A 370 10.47 -22.58 -4.35
N LYS A 371 11.61 -23.29 -4.30
CA LYS A 371 12.26 -23.85 -5.49
C LYS A 371 11.31 -24.83 -6.18
N SER A 372 10.70 -25.76 -5.43
CA SER A 372 9.70 -26.69 -5.94
C SER A 372 8.48 -25.98 -6.53
N LEU A 373 7.97 -24.94 -5.86
CA LEU A 373 6.86 -24.15 -6.39
C LEU A 373 7.23 -23.44 -7.70
N PHE A 374 8.40 -22.80 -7.75
CA PHE A 374 8.89 -22.11 -8.95
C PHE A 374 9.06 -23.10 -10.10
N THR A 375 9.73 -24.23 -9.85
CA THR A 375 9.95 -25.28 -10.83
C THR A 375 8.63 -25.87 -11.33
N ARG A 376 7.65 -26.11 -10.44
CA ARG A 376 6.34 -26.64 -10.81
C ARG A 376 5.53 -25.69 -11.69
N MET A 377 5.61 -24.39 -11.43
CA MET A 377 4.78 -23.39 -12.13
C MET A 377 5.44 -22.85 -13.40
N PHE A 378 6.74 -22.57 -13.35
CA PHE A 378 7.44 -21.79 -14.37
C PHE A 378 8.46 -22.58 -15.18
N CYS A 379 8.97 -23.70 -14.67
CA CYS A 379 9.95 -24.50 -15.40
C CYS A 379 9.29 -25.53 -16.32
N CYS A 380 10.03 -25.95 -17.34
CA CYS A 380 9.63 -27.03 -18.23
C CYS A 380 9.51 -28.36 -17.47
N LYS A 381 8.46 -29.14 -17.74
CA LYS A 381 8.25 -30.46 -17.09
C LYS A 381 9.42 -31.43 -17.31
N SER A 382 10.15 -31.24 -18.41
CA SER A 382 11.29 -32.08 -18.80
C SER A 382 12.62 -31.64 -18.17
N CYS A 383 12.78 -30.37 -17.82
CA CYS A 383 14.03 -29.82 -17.26
C CYS A 383 13.72 -28.78 -16.16
N PRO A 384 14.03 -29.07 -14.89
CA PRO A 384 13.67 -28.20 -13.76
C PRO A 384 14.47 -26.88 -13.71
N ASN A 385 15.57 -26.78 -14.45
CA ASN A 385 16.44 -25.60 -14.45
C ASN A 385 16.14 -24.63 -15.61
N ILE A 386 15.29 -25.01 -16.57
CA ILE A 386 14.95 -24.17 -17.74
C ILE A 386 13.56 -23.57 -17.53
N VAL A 387 13.54 -22.23 -17.52
CA VAL A 387 12.31 -21.44 -17.44
C VAL A 387 11.57 -21.50 -18.77
N LYS A 388 10.24 -21.67 -18.73
CA LYS A 388 9.41 -21.58 -19.94
C LYS A 388 9.49 -20.17 -20.52
N THR A 389 9.46 -20.08 -21.85
CA THR A 389 9.35 -18.79 -22.54
C THR A 389 8.11 -18.03 -22.07
N ASN A 390 8.29 -16.77 -21.67
CA ASN A 390 7.21 -15.94 -21.15
C ASN A 390 6.20 -15.64 -22.25
N THR A 391 4.98 -16.16 -22.15
CA THR A 391 3.92 -15.87 -23.12
C THR A 391 3.20 -14.55 -22.86
N PHE A 392 3.45 -13.89 -21.71
CA PHE A 392 2.82 -12.63 -21.26
C PHE A 392 1.27 -12.61 -21.31
N ILE A 393 0.62 -13.78 -21.46
CA ILE A 393 -0.84 -13.92 -21.46
C ILE A 393 -1.39 -13.67 -20.05
N SER A 394 -0.67 -14.10 -19.02
CA SER A 394 -0.96 -13.77 -17.63
C SER A 394 0.12 -12.85 -17.06
N PHE A 395 -0.27 -11.64 -16.68
CA PHE A 395 0.64 -10.72 -15.98
C PHE A 395 0.89 -11.15 -14.53
N GLN A 396 -0.05 -11.87 -13.91
CA GLN A 396 0.10 -12.39 -12.55
C GLN A 396 1.27 -13.37 -12.48
N SER A 397 1.37 -14.27 -13.45
CA SER A 397 2.46 -15.24 -13.51
C SER A 397 3.81 -14.54 -13.73
N TYR A 398 3.85 -13.46 -14.52
CA TYR A 398 5.06 -12.67 -14.73
C TYR A 398 5.51 -11.93 -13.46
N PHE A 399 4.60 -11.27 -12.74
CA PHE A 399 4.96 -10.61 -11.47
C PHE A 399 5.44 -11.64 -10.44
N LEU A 400 4.80 -12.79 -10.38
CA LEU A 400 5.23 -13.85 -9.48
C LEU A 400 6.62 -14.38 -9.82
N GLN A 401 6.87 -14.66 -11.11
CA GLN A 401 8.17 -15.09 -11.61
C GLN A 401 9.27 -14.06 -11.34
N LYS A 402 8.96 -12.76 -11.46
CA LYS A 402 9.85 -11.64 -11.17
C LYS A 402 10.23 -11.57 -9.68
N THR A 403 9.24 -11.81 -8.83
CA THR A 403 9.29 -11.53 -7.39
C THR A 403 9.82 -12.73 -6.58
N MET A 404 9.60 -13.96 -7.04
CA MET A 404 10.08 -15.19 -6.37
C MET A 404 11.61 -15.25 -6.17
N PRO A 405 12.46 -14.97 -7.18
CA PRO A 405 13.91 -15.06 -7.01
C PRO A 405 14.46 -14.05 -5.99
N VAL A 406 13.90 -12.83 -5.96
CA VAL A 406 14.28 -11.79 -5.00
C VAL A 406 13.96 -12.23 -3.57
N ALA A 407 12.79 -12.84 -3.34
CA ALA A 407 12.48 -13.39 -2.03
C ALA A 407 13.40 -14.55 -1.64
N MET A 408 13.68 -15.46 -2.57
CA MET A 408 14.61 -16.56 -2.31
C MET A 408 16.00 -16.05 -1.92
N ALA A 409 16.48 -15.00 -2.58
CA ALA A 409 17.78 -14.39 -2.30
C ALA A 409 17.88 -13.70 -0.94
N GLN A 410 16.76 -13.29 -0.34
CA GLN A 410 16.71 -12.67 0.99
C GLN A 410 16.61 -13.68 2.13
N LEU A 411 16.50 -14.98 1.81
CA LEU A 411 16.57 -16.05 2.80
C LEU A 411 18.00 -16.13 3.37
N ARG A 412 18.08 -16.23 4.69
CA ARG A 412 19.33 -16.31 5.47
C ARG A 412 19.27 -17.51 6.39
N ASP A 413 20.34 -18.29 6.40
CA ASP A 413 20.56 -19.39 7.35
C ASP A 413 20.84 -18.86 8.77
N ILE A 414 20.93 -19.76 9.75
CA ILE A 414 21.23 -19.44 11.16
C ILE A 414 22.58 -18.68 11.29
N GLN A 415 23.52 -18.94 10.38
CA GLN A 415 24.80 -18.23 10.27
C GLN A 415 24.70 -16.91 9.48
N ASN A 416 23.48 -16.41 9.21
CA ASN A 416 23.18 -15.26 8.36
C ASN A 416 23.68 -15.38 6.91
N LEU A 417 23.97 -16.59 6.42
CA LEU A 417 24.45 -16.82 5.05
C LEU A 417 23.29 -17.17 4.11
N CYS A 418 23.36 -16.74 2.86
CA CYS A 418 22.42 -17.21 1.84
C CYS A 418 22.72 -18.68 1.49
N PRO A 419 21.71 -19.58 1.40
CA PRO A 419 21.93 -20.96 1.00
C PRO A 419 22.54 -21.05 -0.41
N LYS A 420 23.64 -21.80 -0.57
CA LYS A 420 24.34 -21.97 -1.86
C LYS A 420 23.44 -22.52 -2.97
N ASP A 421 22.47 -23.36 -2.62
CA ASP A 421 21.49 -23.91 -3.56
C ASP A 421 20.61 -22.84 -4.21
N VAL A 422 20.34 -21.75 -3.49
CA VAL A 422 19.57 -20.61 -4.01
C VAL A 422 20.43 -19.79 -4.96
N LEU A 423 21.69 -19.53 -4.59
CA LEU A 423 22.63 -18.80 -5.46
C LEU A 423 22.82 -19.53 -6.79
N ASN A 424 23.12 -20.83 -6.75
CA ASN A 424 23.26 -21.66 -7.95
C ASN A 424 21.99 -21.66 -8.79
N PHE A 425 20.82 -21.74 -8.14
CA PHE A 425 19.54 -21.68 -8.83
C PHE A 425 19.33 -20.33 -9.54
N ILE A 426 19.63 -19.20 -8.90
CA ILE A 426 19.50 -17.87 -9.54
C ILE A 426 20.48 -17.73 -10.71
N LEU A 427 21.72 -18.21 -10.56
CA LEU A 427 22.70 -18.23 -11.64
C LEU A 427 22.22 -19.08 -12.83
N ASP A 428 21.62 -20.23 -12.57
CA ASP A 428 21.02 -21.07 -13.62
C ASP A 428 19.85 -20.35 -14.32
N LEU A 429 19.00 -19.64 -13.57
CA LEU A 429 17.91 -18.84 -14.16
C LEU A 429 18.45 -17.76 -15.10
N ILE A 430 19.56 -17.10 -14.76
CA ILE A 430 20.17 -16.07 -15.61
C ILE A 430 20.81 -16.68 -16.86
N LYS A 431 21.50 -17.82 -16.72
CA LYS A 431 22.16 -18.52 -17.83
C LYS A 431 21.17 -19.08 -18.85
N TYR A 432 20.07 -19.66 -18.38
CA TYR A 432 19.07 -20.30 -19.23
C TYR A 432 17.93 -19.36 -19.68
N ASN A 433 18.01 -18.06 -19.37
CA ASN A 433 17.02 -17.09 -19.84
C ASN A 433 17.21 -16.79 -21.34
N ASP A 434 16.49 -17.53 -22.19
CA ASP A 434 16.38 -17.23 -23.62
C ASP A 434 15.02 -16.61 -23.95
N ASN A 435 15.02 -15.29 -24.15
CA ASN A 435 13.83 -14.52 -24.50
C ASN A 435 13.73 -14.20 -26.01
N ARG A 436 14.55 -14.81 -26.89
CA ARG A 436 14.59 -14.50 -28.33
C ARG A 436 13.27 -14.71 -29.07
N LYS A 437 12.44 -15.65 -28.61
CA LYS A 437 11.14 -15.97 -29.24
C LYS A 437 10.00 -15.05 -28.78
N ASN A 438 10.26 -14.19 -27.79
CA ASN A 438 9.23 -13.37 -27.20
C ASN A 438 9.08 -12.03 -27.92
N LYS A 439 7.84 -11.54 -28.02
CA LYS A 439 7.54 -10.24 -28.63
C LYS A 439 7.82 -9.07 -27.69
N PHE A 440 7.88 -9.33 -26.38
CA PHE A 440 8.07 -8.29 -25.36
C PHE A 440 9.44 -8.41 -24.70
N SER A 441 9.98 -7.27 -24.26
CA SER A 441 11.28 -7.19 -23.57
C SER A 441 11.20 -7.72 -22.13
N ASP A 442 12.21 -8.48 -21.73
CA ASP A 442 12.38 -9.08 -20.40
C ASP A 442 13.28 -8.24 -19.48
N ASN A 443 13.51 -6.97 -19.82
CA ASN A 443 14.44 -6.08 -19.11
C ASN A 443 14.18 -6.03 -17.60
N TYR A 444 12.90 -5.94 -17.18
CA TYR A 444 12.53 -5.89 -15.76
C TYR A 444 12.67 -7.22 -15.04
N TYR A 445 12.65 -8.35 -15.76
CA TYR A 445 12.90 -9.65 -15.15
C TYR A 445 14.40 -9.82 -14.91
N ARG A 446 15.21 -9.48 -15.91
CA ARG A 446 16.68 -9.49 -15.80
C ARG A 446 17.20 -8.55 -14.71
N ALA A 447 16.63 -7.34 -14.61
CA ALA A 447 17.01 -6.39 -13.58
C ALA A 447 16.79 -6.95 -12.16
N GLU A 448 15.66 -7.59 -11.90
CA GLU A 448 15.40 -8.15 -10.55
C GLU A 448 16.16 -9.44 -10.27
N LEU A 449 16.57 -10.19 -11.30
CA LEU A 449 17.51 -11.29 -11.10
C LEU A 449 18.88 -10.77 -10.64
N ILE A 450 19.31 -9.62 -11.16
CA ILE A 450 20.52 -8.94 -10.68
C ILE A 450 20.31 -8.43 -9.26
N ASP A 451 19.16 -7.83 -8.94
CA ASP A 451 18.83 -7.47 -7.54
C ASP A 451 18.78 -8.68 -6.61
N ALA A 452 18.32 -9.83 -7.10
CA ALA A 452 18.36 -11.07 -6.33
C ALA A 452 19.82 -11.51 -6.09
N LEU A 453 20.69 -11.41 -7.10
CA LEU A 453 22.12 -11.68 -6.92
C LEU A 453 22.76 -10.73 -5.90
N THR A 454 22.49 -9.42 -5.96
CA THR A 454 23.03 -8.45 -5.00
C THR A 454 22.50 -8.69 -3.59
N ASN A 455 21.21 -9.02 -3.46
CA ASN A 455 20.61 -9.40 -2.18
C ASN A 455 21.14 -10.73 -1.64
N SER A 456 21.73 -11.62 -2.45
CA SER A 456 22.36 -12.85 -1.95
C SER A 456 23.73 -12.61 -1.29
N LEU A 457 24.37 -11.46 -1.57
CA LEU A 457 25.65 -11.09 -0.98
C LEU A 457 25.47 -10.83 0.52
N THR A 458 26.22 -11.57 1.33
CA THR A 458 26.16 -11.47 2.79
C THR A 458 27.29 -10.57 3.30
N PRO A 459 27.03 -9.61 4.22
CA PRO A 459 28.05 -8.71 4.75
C PRO A 459 29.11 -9.39 5.63
N ALA A 460 28.89 -10.64 6.06
CA ALA A 460 29.86 -11.43 6.84
C ALA A 460 31.20 -11.68 6.11
N ILE A 461 31.28 -11.41 4.80
CA ILE A 461 32.49 -11.52 3.99
C ILE A 461 33.45 -10.32 4.24
N SER A 462 33.05 -9.31 5.03
CA SER A 462 33.79 -8.04 5.19
C SER A 462 34.80 -7.95 6.36
N ILE A 463 35.07 -9.03 7.10
CA ILE A 463 35.90 -8.96 8.33
C ILE A 463 37.40 -9.29 8.10
N SER A 464 37.83 -9.76 6.93
CA SER A 464 39.26 -9.95 6.67
C SER A 464 39.94 -8.67 6.19
N ASN A 465 40.91 -8.18 6.96
CA ASN A 465 41.81 -7.06 6.66
C ASN A 465 42.85 -7.41 5.58
N GLU A 466 42.50 -8.26 4.62
CA GLU A 466 43.39 -8.65 3.53
C GLU A 466 43.24 -7.69 2.34
N VAL A 467 44.35 -7.50 1.62
CA VAL A 467 44.42 -6.63 0.43
C VAL A 467 43.36 -7.07 -0.57
N ARG A 468 42.42 -6.16 -0.88
CA ARG A 468 41.26 -6.39 -1.75
C ARG A 468 41.69 -6.55 -3.21
N THR A 469 42.24 -7.70 -3.55
CA THR A 469 42.47 -8.14 -4.94
C THR A 469 41.37 -9.09 -5.37
N VAL A 470 41.05 -9.13 -6.67
CA VAL A 470 39.97 -9.95 -7.25
C VAL A 470 40.19 -11.45 -7.00
N ASP A 471 41.45 -11.87 -6.86
CA ASP A 471 41.85 -13.27 -6.65
C ASP A 471 41.68 -13.76 -5.20
N ASN A 472 41.57 -12.84 -4.23
CA ASN A 472 41.31 -13.17 -2.82
C ASN A 472 39.81 -13.16 -2.47
N LEU A 473 38.93 -12.94 -3.45
CA LEU A 473 37.49 -12.97 -3.24
C LEU A 473 36.98 -14.42 -3.22
N ASN A 474 36.01 -14.70 -2.35
CA ASN A 474 35.28 -15.97 -2.35
C ASN A 474 34.79 -16.32 -3.77
N GLY A 475 34.92 -17.59 -4.18
CA GLY A 475 34.51 -18.05 -5.51
C GLY A 475 33.07 -17.70 -5.88
N ASP A 476 32.17 -17.68 -4.91
CA ASP A 476 30.77 -17.27 -5.08
C ASP A 476 30.65 -15.78 -5.47
N VAL A 477 31.45 -14.89 -4.86
CA VAL A 477 31.47 -13.45 -5.16
C VAL A 477 32.05 -13.20 -6.55
N ARG A 478 33.07 -13.97 -6.94
CA ARG A 478 33.66 -13.89 -8.28
C ARG A 478 32.63 -14.22 -9.37
N LEU A 479 31.86 -15.30 -9.19
CA LEU A 479 30.79 -15.67 -10.14
C LEU A 479 29.72 -14.59 -10.26
N ILE A 480 29.35 -13.95 -9.15
CA ILE A 480 28.41 -12.83 -9.15
C ILE A 480 28.98 -11.62 -9.90
N LEU A 481 30.24 -11.26 -9.65
CA LEU A 481 30.91 -10.15 -10.33
C LEU A 481 31.06 -10.38 -11.83
N GLU A 482 31.39 -11.59 -12.25
CA GLU A 482 31.48 -11.96 -13.66
C GLU A 482 30.11 -11.77 -14.35
N GLU A 483 29.02 -12.20 -13.70
CA GLU A 483 27.67 -12.13 -14.24
C GLU A 483 27.11 -10.70 -14.30
N ILE A 484 27.39 -9.87 -13.29
CA ILE A 484 27.07 -8.43 -13.29
C ILE A 484 27.84 -7.73 -14.41
N THR A 485 29.15 -7.99 -14.53
CA THR A 485 30.00 -7.40 -15.56
C THR A 485 29.52 -7.79 -16.96
N ARG A 486 29.14 -9.06 -17.16
CA ARG A 486 28.53 -9.55 -18.39
C ARG A 486 27.24 -8.80 -18.71
N SER A 487 26.37 -8.59 -17.71
CA SER A 487 25.10 -7.88 -17.88
C SER A 487 25.30 -6.40 -18.23
N LEU A 488 26.25 -5.72 -17.61
CA LEU A 488 26.63 -4.34 -17.93
C LEU A 488 27.21 -4.20 -19.34
N ASN A 489 28.12 -5.10 -19.72
CA ASN A 489 28.68 -5.12 -21.08
C ASN A 489 27.59 -5.38 -22.12
N MET A 490 26.67 -6.29 -21.84
CA MET A 490 25.51 -6.55 -22.71
C MET A 490 24.61 -5.33 -22.85
N GLU A 491 24.37 -4.56 -21.79
CA GLU A 491 23.55 -3.35 -21.86
C GLU A 491 24.28 -2.19 -22.56
N LYS A 492 25.60 -2.11 -22.44
CA LYS A 492 26.41 -1.16 -23.21
C LYS A 492 26.32 -1.42 -24.72
N LEU A 493 26.26 -2.68 -25.13
CA LEU A 493 26.12 -3.09 -26.53
C LEU A 493 24.67 -3.02 -27.02
N LEU A 494 23.72 -3.42 -26.18
CA LEU A 494 22.28 -3.45 -26.46
C LEU A 494 21.53 -2.73 -25.33
N PRO A 495 21.40 -1.39 -25.42
CA PRO A 495 20.80 -0.61 -24.34
C PRO A 495 19.34 -1.00 -24.16
N SER A 496 19.03 -1.42 -22.93
CA SER A 496 17.67 -1.70 -22.51
C SER A 496 16.91 -0.38 -22.26
N TYR A 497 15.59 -0.43 -22.18
CA TYR A 497 14.80 0.77 -21.90
C TYR A 497 15.31 1.47 -20.62
N ARG A 498 15.77 2.73 -20.77
CA ARG A 498 16.32 3.58 -19.69
C ARG A 498 17.49 2.95 -18.90
N ASN A 499 18.23 2.02 -19.50
CA ASN A 499 19.31 1.29 -18.83
C ASN A 499 18.87 0.67 -17.50
N THR A 500 17.68 0.03 -17.48
CA THR A 500 17.06 -0.47 -16.24
C THR A 500 17.95 -1.50 -15.53
N ILE A 501 18.78 -2.23 -16.27
CA ILE A 501 19.66 -3.29 -15.74
C ILE A 501 20.90 -2.67 -15.06
N THR A 502 21.41 -1.53 -15.54
CA THR A 502 22.55 -0.80 -14.95
C THR A 502 22.17 -0.03 -13.70
N VAL A 503 20.91 0.42 -13.62
CA VAL A 503 20.44 1.27 -12.50
C VAL A 503 20.15 0.47 -11.23
N ARG A 504 19.73 -0.79 -11.38
CA ARG A 504 19.59 -1.75 -10.28
C ARG A 504 20.97 -2.34 -9.99
#